data_AF-A0A4V4KP68-F1
#
_entry.id   AF-A0A4V4KP68-F1
#
_cell.length_a   1.000
_cell.length_b   1.000
_cell.length_c   1.000
_cell.angle_alpha   90.00
_cell.angle_beta   90.00
_cell.angle_gamma   90.00
#
_symmetry.space_group_name_H-M   'P 1'
#
loop_
_entity.id
_entity.type
_entity.pdbx_description
1 polymer ?
#
loop_
_entity_poly.entity_id
_entity_poly.type
_entity_poly.pdbx_seq_one_letter_code
_entity_poly.pdbx_strand_id
1 'polypeptide(L)'
;MATTKSLDADSCYQVRAVTEDDTGIEVLYQPSNPNIDIVAIHGLGAHPDDTWCKNIGTPESPQWVNWLKEPDMLPSTASNVRIMRYGYESAWFGSDAIKQSTTDAAEEFLDDLKGLREAMIHARLHSKRWPDLLSFTTGLIFFGTPFRGAEGISQSELLQAAIEEHKVVEAQALRILDPGNDPLEDLVTDFCRLHSVPHKAQIACFFEQKPSNIMAIVGKNAQKSFVVSRSSGCLDESESTQKYRLARTHFDMNKFGKPSERGFTKVAQVVKGMVEAAPNLLLSRLEVDEPKSIAAVRRLVEVTDSSLEEERHESTEKVQKDISTAIELAFQKANFTRGVMTDSRLGPQPAHHAIDDVESILAIVRLNTTVKINKRTQHRFSSHSTSRLVTQALHDSIDFANGKFDIRTTKRCTEAGRDVSFMSVITFTANESQYKQFMLSMHLVQIHGIDGSNVLSPCIIGHAIIPDDAPILKAIRDSNLGEFKRLLENGQARVWDRDSEGRGLLNFAIYYVEPRMAEYLIAQGLDVNSVEIPFGRSSSRQFDIT
;
A
#
# COMPACT_ATOMS: atom_id res chain seq x y z
N MET A 1 14.88 -66.55 22.83
CA MET A 1 15.90 -65.70 22.18
C MET A 1 15.20 -64.45 21.68
N ALA A 2 15.20 -63.39 22.49
CA ALA A 2 14.73 -62.08 22.08
C ALA A 2 15.91 -61.38 21.37
N THR A 3 15.78 -61.17 20.07
CA THR A 3 16.75 -60.41 19.27
C THR A 3 16.54 -58.93 19.58
N THR A 4 17.47 -58.38 20.37
CA THR A 4 17.76 -56.95 20.48
C THR A 4 17.98 -56.38 19.08
N LYS A 5 17.03 -55.58 18.57
CA LYS A 5 17.31 -54.63 17.49
C LYS A 5 18.18 -53.53 18.06
N SER A 6 19.38 -53.35 17.52
CA SER A 6 20.19 -52.17 17.77
C SER A 6 19.40 -50.95 17.30
N LEU A 7 19.27 -49.97 18.18
CA LEU A 7 18.85 -48.62 17.80
C LEU A 7 20.04 -47.98 17.09
N ASP A 8 20.00 -47.98 15.76
CA ASP A 8 20.94 -47.22 14.95
C ASP A 8 20.69 -45.72 15.19
N ALA A 9 21.76 -45.00 15.52
CA ALA A 9 21.77 -43.58 15.86
C ALA A 9 21.44 -42.61 14.70
N ASP A 10 20.90 -43.13 13.58
CA ASP A 10 20.61 -42.40 12.35
C ASP A 10 19.10 -42.23 12.06
N SER A 11 18.18 -42.67 12.94
CA SER A 11 16.72 -42.58 12.73
C SER A 11 16.10 -41.18 12.96
N CYS A 12 16.88 -40.09 12.83
CA CYS A 12 16.53 -38.76 13.37
C CYS A 12 15.63 -37.88 12.47
N TYR A 13 15.03 -38.40 11.40
CA TYR A 13 14.30 -37.59 10.40
C TYR A 13 12.85 -38.01 10.18
N GLN A 14 12.11 -38.34 11.24
CA GLN A 14 10.65 -38.30 11.15
C GLN A 14 10.17 -36.92 11.59
N VAL A 15 9.72 -36.12 10.63
CA VAL A 15 9.07 -34.83 10.89
C VAL A 15 7.68 -35.12 11.45
N ARG A 16 7.33 -34.46 12.57
CA ARG A 16 5.99 -34.53 13.15
C ARG A 16 4.96 -34.02 12.14
N ALA A 17 3.83 -34.71 12.01
CA ALA A 17 2.70 -34.25 11.19
C ALA A 17 2.14 -32.93 11.76
N VAL A 18 1.80 -32.00 10.88
CA VAL A 18 1.14 -30.73 11.23
C VAL A 18 -0.36 -31.00 11.39
N THR A 19 -0.96 -30.53 12.48
CA THR A 19 -2.40 -30.62 12.74
C THR A 19 -3.05 -29.24 12.73
N GLU A 20 -4.38 -29.18 12.74
CA GLU A 20 -5.12 -27.90 12.83
C GLU A 20 -4.71 -27.05 14.06
N ASP A 21 -4.30 -27.68 15.17
CA ASP A 21 -3.83 -26.96 16.35
C ASP A 21 -2.44 -26.31 16.14
N ASP A 22 -1.69 -26.79 15.15
CA ASP A 22 -0.34 -26.32 14.82
C ASP A 22 -0.37 -25.19 13.75
N THR A 23 -1.50 -24.94 13.09
CA THR A 23 -1.63 -23.92 12.03
C THR A 23 -2.02 -22.54 12.57
N GLY A 24 -2.01 -21.52 11.71
CA GLY A 24 -2.36 -20.14 12.05
C GLY A 24 -1.30 -19.42 12.88
N ILE A 25 -1.67 -18.24 13.41
CA ILE A 25 -0.78 -17.40 14.22
C ILE A 25 -0.85 -17.76 15.71
N GLU A 26 0.29 -18.09 16.31
CA GLU A 26 0.44 -18.26 17.75
C GLU A 26 1.41 -17.23 18.33
N VAL A 27 1.04 -16.62 19.46
CA VAL A 27 1.89 -15.69 20.21
C VAL A 27 2.80 -16.48 21.15
N LEU A 28 4.09 -16.50 20.85
CA LEU A 28 5.12 -17.20 21.63
C LEU A 28 5.66 -16.36 22.79
N TYR A 29 5.69 -15.03 22.62
CA TYR A 29 6.13 -14.10 23.66
C TYR A 29 5.37 -12.77 23.54
N GLN A 30 4.77 -12.33 24.66
CA GLN A 30 3.95 -11.14 24.76
C GLN A 30 4.53 -10.15 25.78
N PRO A 31 5.14 -9.03 25.35
CA PRO A 31 5.57 -7.98 26.28
C PRO A 31 4.38 -7.13 26.72
N SER A 32 4.57 -6.30 27.76
CA SER A 32 3.50 -5.46 28.31
C SER A 32 3.00 -4.37 27.35
N ASN A 33 3.88 -3.83 26.49
CA ASN A 33 3.52 -2.81 25.51
C ASN A 33 4.28 -3.04 24.20
N PRO A 34 3.87 -4.02 23.37
CA PRO A 34 4.52 -4.27 22.10
C PRO A 34 4.30 -3.09 21.14
N ASN A 35 5.37 -2.66 20.47
CA ASN A 35 5.27 -1.70 19.35
C ASN A 35 5.77 -2.29 18.02
N ILE A 36 6.32 -3.51 18.05
CA ILE A 36 6.81 -4.25 16.89
C ILE A 36 6.39 -5.71 17.04
N ASP A 37 6.02 -6.31 15.91
CA ASP A 37 5.68 -7.71 15.77
C ASP A 37 6.76 -8.44 14.94
N ILE A 38 7.24 -9.57 15.45
CA ILE A 38 8.04 -10.53 14.68
C ILE A 38 7.18 -11.77 14.45
N VAL A 39 7.01 -12.16 13.19
CA VAL A 39 6.33 -13.40 12.81
C VAL A 39 7.36 -14.34 12.19
N ALA A 40 7.55 -15.51 12.81
CA ALA A 40 8.40 -16.57 12.31
C ALA A 40 7.59 -17.56 11.46
N ILE A 41 8.04 -17.83 10.23
CA ILE A 41 7.34 -18.70 9.28
C ILE A 41 8.24 -19.89 8.96
N HIS A 42 7.74 -21.11 9.11
CA HIS A 42 8.51 -22.32 8.82
C HIS A 42 8.60 -22.61 7.31
N GLY A 43 9.52 -23.52 6.95
CA GLY A 43 9.70 -23.95 5.56
C GLY A 43 8.85 -25.17 5.18
N LEU A 44 8.90 -25.51 3.89
CA LEU A 44 8.21 -26.67 3.32
C LEU A 44 8.66 -27.98 3.98
N GLY A 45 7.70 -28.84 4.31
CA GLY A 45 7.94 -30.14 4.94
C GLY A 45 8.48 -30.07 6.37
N ALA A 46 8.30 -28.94 7.07
CA ALA A 46 8.75 -28.74 8.44
C ALA A 46 7.57 -28.47 9.39
N HIS A 47 7.74 -28.84 10.65
CA HIS A 47 6.76 -28.57 11.69
C HIS A 47 6.98 -27.18 12.33
N PRO A 48 5.96 -26.30 12.41
CA PRO A 48 6.09 -24.91 12.89
C PRO A 48 6.82 -24.77 14.23
N ASP A 49 6.51 -25.64 15.20
CA ASP A 49 7.15 -25.58 16.52
C ASP A 49 8.56 -26.17 16.57
N ASP A 50 8.86 -27.17 15.74
CA ASP A 50 10.15 -27.89 15.78
C ASP A 50 11.21 -27.17 14.94
N THR A 51 10.77 -26.39 13.94
CA THR A 51 11.63 -25.59 13.06
C THR A 51 12.62 -24.73 13.85
N TRP A 52 12.18 -24.18 14.98
CA TRP A 52 12.97 -23.25 15.80
C TRP A 52 13.61 -23.91 17.02
N CYS A 53 13.47 -25.22 17.18
CA CYS A 53 13.92 -25.95 18.35
C CYS A 53 15.29 -26.62 18.15
N LYS A 54 16.13 -26.59 19.19
CA LYS A 54 17.38 -27.36 19.24
C LYS A 54 17.40 -28.27 20.46
N ASN A 55 17.70 -29.55 20.25
CA ASN A 55 17.98 -30.46 21.35
C ASN A 55 19.38 -30.16 21.91
N ILE A 56 19.45 -29.72 23.17
CA ILE A 56 20.70 -29.49 23.92
C ILE A 56 21.03 -30.64 24.88
N GLY A 57 20.10 -31.59 25.04
CA GLY A 57 20.26 -32.80 25.83
C GLY A 57 20.93 -33.92 25.04
N THR A 58 20.80 -35.15 25.53
CA THR A 58 21.28 -36.35 24.83
C THR A 58 20.12 -37.00 24.05
N PRO A 59 20.39 -37.95 23.13
CA PRO A 59 19.33 -38.72 22.48
C PRO A 59 18.42 -39.44 23.48
N GLU A 60 18.97 -39.90 24.61
CA GLU A 60 18.24 -40.63 25.66
C GLU A 60 17.50 -39.71 26.64
N SER A 61 17.94 -38.45 26.74
CA SER A 61 17.32 -37.42 27.58
C SER A 61 17.27 -36.10 26.82
N PRO A 62 16.32 -35.97 25.87
CA PRO A 62 16.22 -34.79 25.03
C PRO A 62 15.79 -33.58 25.86
N GLN A 63 16.42 -32.43 25.57
CA GLN A 63 16.07 -31.13 26.13
C GLN A 63 15.96 -30.14 24.98
N TRP A 64 14.73 -29.78 24.63
CA TRP A 64 14.47 -28.90 23.49
C TRP A 64 14.40 -27.44 23.94
N VAL A 65 15.15 -26.59 23.25
CA VAL A 65 15.17 -25.15 23.44
C VAL A 65 14.58 -24.48 22.20
N ASN A 66 13.55 -23.65 22.38
CA ASN A 66 12.99 -22.82 21.32
C ASN A 66 13.42 -21.36 21.54
N TRP A 67 14.39 -20.92 20.75
CA TRP A 67 15.02 -19.61 20.93
C TRP A 67 14.10 -18.40 20.67
N LEU A 68 12.92 -18.62 20.06
CA LEU A 68 11.92 -17.57 19.87
C LEU A 68 11.17 -17.23 21.17
N LYS A 69 11.05 -18.17 22.11
CA LYS A 69 10.28 -18.00 23.37
C LYS A 69 11.13 -18.02 24.65
N GLU A 70 12.36 -18.55 24.60
CA GLU A 70 13.22 -18.57 25.79
C GLU A 70 13.56 -17.16 26.30
N PRO A 71 13.36 -16.84 27.60
CA PRO A 71 13.52 -15.49 28.12
C PRO A 71 14.90 -14.86 27.89
N ASP A 72 15.98 -15.65 27.88
CA ASP A 72 17.36 -15.20 27.71
C ASP A 72 17.84 -15.20 26.24
N MET A 73 16.95 -15.51 25.29
CA MET A 73 17.24 -15.58 23.85
C MET A 73 16.62 -14.39 23.11
N LEU A 74 15.77 -14.63 22.10
CA LEU A 74 15.17 -13.55 21.29
C LEU A 74 14.35 -12.55 22.13
N PRO A 75 13.51 -12.96 23.09
CA PRO A 75 12.83 -12.05 24.01
C PRO A 75 13.74 -11.01 24.69
N SER A 76 14.93 -11.41 25.15
CA SER A 76 15.90 -10.48 25.77
C SER A 76 16.60 -9.56 24.76
N THR A 77 16.66 -9.97 23.50
CA THR A 77 17.31 -9.19 22.43
C THR A 77 16.51 -7.92 22.11
N ALA A 78 15.19 -7.98 22.27
CA ALA A 78 14.28 -6.86 22.01
C ALA A 78 13.07 -6.88 22.97
N SER A 79 13.17 -6.16 24.09
CA SER A 79 12.22 -6.24 25.21
C SER A 79 10.79 -5.79 24.90
N ASN A 80 10.58 -5.01 23.84
CA ASN A 80 9.28 -4.43 23.45
C ASN A 80 8.70 -5.07 22.18
N VAL A 81 9.18 -6.26 21.82
CA VAL A 81 8.76 -6.98 20.63
C VAL A 81 7.85 -8.14 21.02
N ARG A 82 6.72 -8.25 20.33
CA ARG A 82 5.91 -9.46 20.38
C ARG A 82 6.44 -10.46 19.36
N ILE A 83 6.59 -11.71 19.77
CA ILE A 83 7.11 -12.79 18.93
C ILE A 83 6.01 -13.79 18.70
N MET A 84 5.79 -14.11 17.43
CA MET A 84 4.75 -15.00 16.96
C MET A 84 5.35 -16.03 15.99
N ARG A 85 4.67 -17.17 15.84
CA ARG A 85 4.88 -18.08 14.72
C ARG A 85 3.63 -18.13 13.85
N TYR A 86 3.81 -18.39 12.56
CA TYR A 86 2.73 -18.79 11.66
C TYR A 86 2.98 -20.22 11.20
N GLY A 87 1.97 -21.07 11.38
CA GLY A 87 1.98 -22.47 10.95
C GLY A 87 1.04 -22.68 9.77
N TYR A 88 1.46 -23.51 8.82
CA TYR A 88 0.62 -23.94 7.70
C TYR A 88 0.95 -25.39 7.32
N GLU A 89 0.00 -26.08 6.70
CA GLU A 89 0.21 -27.46 6.28
C GLU A 89 1.23 -27.54 5.14
N SER A 90 2.45 -28.00 5.44
CA SER A 90 3.56 -27.95 4.49
C SER A 90 4.05 -29.32 4.01
N ALA A 91 3.33 -30.39 4.35
CA ALA A 91 3.70 -31.76 3.98
C ALA A 91 3.47 -32.00 2.48
N TRP A 92 4.52 -32.42 1.78
CA TRP A 92 4.49 -32.69 0.34
C TRP A 92 4.62 -34.18 -0.02
N PHE A 93 4.77 -35.06 0.98
CA PHE A 93 4.78 -36.52 0.80
C PHE A 93 4.27 -37.22 2.06
N GLY A 94 3.86 -38.49 1.93
CA GLY A 94 3.31 -39.27 3.03
C GLY A 94 1.78 -39.21 3.12
N SER A 95 1.19 -39.79 4.16
CA SER A 95 -0.27 -39.81 4.35
C SER A 95 -0.88 -38.42 4.53
N ASP A 96 -0.06 -37.47 4.95
CA ASP A 96 -0.47 -36.12 5.33
C ASP A 96 -0.13 -35.11 4.23
N ALA A 97 0.24 -35.59 3.03
CA ALA A 97 0.57 -34.73 1.90
C ALA A 97 -0.67 -33.94 1.46
N ILE A 98 -0.52 -32.62 1.36
CA ILE A 98 -1.58 -31.71 0.94
C ILE A 98 -1.21 -30.99 -0.34
N LYS A 99 -2.19 -30.81 -1.22
CA LYS A 99 -2.05 -29.98 -2.41
C LYS A 99 -2.23 -28.51 -2.03
N GLN A 100 -1.18 -27.90 -1.52
CA GLN A 100 -1.15 -26.49 -1.19
C GLN A 100 -0.26 -25.72 -2.17
N SER A 101 -0.73 -24.57 -2.66
CA SER A 101 0.11 -23.64 -3.42
C SER A 101 0.75 -22.60 -2.50
N THR A 102 1.89 -22.05 -2.91
CA THR A 102 2.53 -20.93 -2.20
C THR A 102 1.64 -19.69 -2.14
N THR A 103 0.77 -19.50 -3.14
CA THR A 103 -0.20 -18.40 -3.19
C THR A 103 -1.27 -18.57 -2.13
N ASP A 104 -1.88 -19.77 -2.04
CA ASP A 104 -2.95 -20.03 -1.04
C ASP A 104 -2.40 -19.87 0.38
N ALA A 105 -1.23 -20.43 0.66
CA ALA A 105 -0.57 -20.29 1.96
C ALA A 105 -0.24 -18.83 2.32
N ALA A 106 0.11 -18.01 1.31
CA ALA A 106 0.37 -16.59 1.51
C ALA A 106 -0.91 -15.79 1.73
N GLU A 107 -1.99 -16.09 1.00
CA GLU A 107 -3.30 -15.44 1.18
C GLU A 107 -3.88 -15.74 2.56
N GLU A 108 -3.86 -17.01 3.00
CA GLU A 108 -4.29 -17.42 4.34
C GLU A 108 -3.46 -16.72 5.43
N PHE A 109 -2.14 -16.65 5.27
CA PHE A 109 -1.27 -15.93 6.20
C PHE A 109 -1.66 -14.45 6.33
N LEU A 110 -1.93 -13.80 5.19
CA LEU A 110 -2.33 -12.40 5.16
C LEU A 110 -3.69 -12.20 5.85
N ASP A 111 -4.63 -13.11 5.65
CA ASP A 111 -5.97 -13.04 6.26
C ASP A 111 -5.92 -13.28 7.77
N ASP A 112 -5.15 -14.26 8.25
CA ASP A 112 -4.92 -14.49 9.67
C ASP A 112 -4.25 -13.29 10.34
N LEU A 113 -3.24 -12.71 9.68
CA LEU A 113 -2.52 -11.54 10.20
C LEU A 113 -3.42 -10.30 10.26
N LYS A 114 -4.28 -10.10 9.25
CA LYS A 114 -5.32 -9.06 9.28
C LYS A 114 -6.30 -9.32 10.42
N GLY A 115 -6.84 -10.52 10.54
CA GLY A 115 -7.80 -10.90 11.59
C GLY A 115 -7.24 -10.68 12.99
N LEU A 116 -6.00 -11.09 13.25
CA LEU A 116 -5.32 -10.84 14.53
C LEU A 116 -5.19 -9.34 14.81
N ARG A 117 -4.74 -8.55 13.83
CA ARG A 117 -4.61 -7.09 13.98
C ARG A 117 -5.95 -6.42 14.24
N GLU A 118 -6.98 -6.81 13.50
CA GLU A 118 -8.34 -6.31 13.70
C GLU A 118 -8.85 -6.64 15.10
N ALA A 119 -8.74 -7.89 15.56
CA ALA A 119 -9.16 -8.31 16.89
C ALA A 119 -8.46 -7.51 18.01
N MET A 120 -7.15 -7.29 17.88
CA MET A 120 -6.37 -6.52 18.86
C MET A 120 -6.75 -5.04 18.90
N ILE A 121 -7.01 -4.43 17.73
CA ILE A 121 -7.46 -3.04 17.66
C ILE A 121 -8.88 -2.93 18.18
N HIS A 122 -9.78 -3.83 17.80
CA HIS A 122 -11.15 -3.89 18.30
C HIS A 122 -11.21 -3.97 19.84
N ALA A 123 -10.24 -4.63 20.48
CA ALA A 123 -10.12 -4.67 21.94
C ALA A 123 -9.53 -3.39 22.56
N ARG A 124 -8.87 -2.52 21.78
CA ARG A 124 -8.17 -1.34 22.32
C ARG A 124 -8.82 -0.01 21.93
N LEU A 125 -9.31 0.19 20.70
CA LEU A 125 -10.06 1.37 20.25
C LEU A 125 -10.83 1.04 18.95
N HIS A 126 -12.10 1.48 18.85
CA HIS A 126 -12.98 1.30 17.68
C HIS A 126 -12.33 1.63 16.31
N SER A 127 -12.89 1.00 15.26
CA SER A 127 -12.32 0.57 13.96
C SER A 127 -11.70 1.60 12.98
N LYS A 128 -10.90 1.04 12.06
CA LYS A 128 -10.40 1.52 10.74
C LYS A 128 -9.08 2.29 10.68
N ARG A 129 -7.96 1.56 10.48
CA ARG A 129 -6.78 2.04 9.71
C ARG A 129 -5.75 0.92 9.50
N TRP A 130 -5.65 0.34 8.31
CA TRP A 130 -4.42 -0.34 7.88
C TRP A 130 -4.20 -0.15 6.38
N PRO A 131 -3.17 0.62 5.98
CA PRO A 131 -2.55 0.48 4.66
C PRO A 131 -1.99 -0.94 4.44
N ASP A 132 -1.68 -1.25 3.17
CA ASP A 132 -0.98 -2.48 2.73
C ASP A 132 0.12 -2.92 3.72
N LEU A 133 0.14 -4.22 4.08
CA LEU A 133 1.08 -4.85 5.00
C LEU A 133 2.53 -4.47 4.67
N LEU A 134 2.86 -4.37 3.38
CA LEU A 134 4.18 -3.99 2.90
C LEU A 134 4.65 -2.63 3.47
N SER A 135 3.74 -1.68 3.66
CA SER A 135 4.04 -0.36 4.22
C SER A 135 4.50 -0.42 5.68
N PHE A 136 4.12 -1.47 6.42
CA PHE A 136 4.47 -1.69 7.82
C PHE A 136 5.57 -2.73 8.04
N THR A 137 5.94 -3.48 7.00
CA THR A 137 7.06 -4.42 7.06
C THR A 137 8.38 -3.66 6.98
N THR A 138 9.11 -3.59 8.10
CA THR A 138 10.38 -2.86 8.18
C THR A 138 11.61 -3.75 8.04
N GLY A 139 11.45 -5.06 8.20
CA GLY A 139 12.54 -6.04 8.11
C GLY A 139 12.06 -7.40 7.61
N LEU A 140 12.92 -8.10 6.88
CA LEU A 140 12.73 -9.46 6.39
C LEU A 140 14.01 -10.26 6.63
N ILE A 141 13.89 -11.46 7.21
CA ILE A 141 15.01 -12.34 7.51
C ILE A 141 14.75 -13.70 6.87
N PHE A 142 15.67 -14.13 6.02
CA PHE A 142 15.59 -15.38 5.27
C PHE A 142 16.67 -16.36 5.74
N PHE A 143 16.30 -17.61 5.97
CA PHE A 143 17.22 -18.70 6.31
C PHE A 143 17.22 -19.72 5.18
N GLY A 144 18.28 -19.75 4.37
CA GLY A 144 18.44 -20.76 3.32
C GLY A 144 17.37 -20.73 2.23
N THR A 145 16.68 -19.60 2.01
CA THR A 145 15.61 -19.50 1.01
C THR A 145 16.17 -19.61 -0.42
N PRO A 146 15.72 -20.56 -1.25
CA PRO A 146 16.25 -20.81 -2.59
C PRO A 146 15.67 -19.83 -3.63
N PHE A 147 16.09 -18.56 -3.59
CA PHE A 147 15.60 -17.51 -4.51
C PHE A 147 15.89 -17.78 -5.99
N ARG A 148 16.85 -18.66 -6.31
CA ARG A 148 17.20 -19.03 -7.69
C ARG A 148 17.15 -20.55 -7.89
N GLY A 149 16.33 -21.24 -7.09
CA GLY A 149 16.22 -22.68 -7.08
C GLY A 149 17.31 -23.40 -6.29
N ALA A 150 17.16 -24.70 -6.05
CA ALA A 150 18.04 -25.48 -5.18
C ALA A 150 19.08 -26.27 -5.99
N GLU A 151 20.15 -25.60 -6.44
CA GLU A 151 21.19 -26.16 -7.32
C GLU A 151 21.86 -27.45 -6.82
N GLY A 152 21.89 -27.69 -5.51
CA GLY A 152 22.49 -28.90 -4.93
C GLY A 152 21.51 -30.02 -4.62
N ILE A 153 20.25 -29.89 -5.03
CA ILE A 153 19.25 -30.97 -5.02
C ILE A 153 19.02 -31.45 -6.46
N SER A 154 19.23 -32.74 -6.72
CA SER A 154 18.59 -33.39 -7.86
C SER A 154 17.11 -33.62 -7.49
N GLN A 155 16.25 -32.64 -7.76
CA GLN A 155 14.83 -32.69 -7.37
C GLN A 155 14.13 -33.93 -7.95
N SER A 156 14.52 -34.34 -9.16
CA SER A 156 14.09 -35.59 -9.79
C SER A 156 14.46 -36.83 -8.96
N GLU A 157 15.67 -36.89 -8.38
CA GLU A 157 16.09 -38.00 -7.51
C GLU A 157 15.36 -37.96 -6.16
N LEU A 158 15.17 -36.78 -5.57
CA LEU A 158 14.44 -36.61 -4.32
C LEU A 158 12.97 -37.02 -4.50
N LEU A 159 12.34 -36.58 -5.58
CA LEU A 159 10.97 -36.93 -5.93
C LEU A 159 10.81 -38.42 -6.21
N GLN A 160 11.74 -38.99 -6.99
CA GLN A 160 11.75 -40.43 -7.27
C GLN A 160 11.89 -41.25 -5.98
N ALA A 161 12.80 -40.85 -5.09
CA ALA A 161 12.95 -41.50 -3.79
C ALA A 161 11.70 -41.35 -2.91
N ALA A 162 11.03 -40.20 -2.93
CA ALA A 162 9.77 -40.02 -2.21
C ALA A 162 8.66 -40.92 -2.78
N ILE A 163 8.55 -41.06 -4.10
CA ILE A 163 7.57 -41.94 -4.77
C ILE A 163 7.82 -43.42 -4.45
N GLU A 164 9.09 -43.81 -4.30
CA GLU A 164 9.46 -45.18 -3.93
C GLU A 164 9.08 -45.52 -2.47
N GLU A 165 9.25 -44.57 -1.56
CA GLU A 165 9.03 -44.79 -0.12
C GLU A 165 7.59 -44.47 0.32
N HIS A 166 6.87 -43.60 -0.41
CA HIS A 166 5.56 -43.08 -0.01
C HIS A 166 4.51 -43.23 -1.11
N LYS A 167 3.27 -43.56 -0.69
CA LYS A 167 2.14 -43.75 -1.60
C LYS A 167 1.61 -42.47 -2.23
N VAL A 168 1.81 -41.33 -1.57
CA VAL A 168 1.30 -40.02 -1.98
C VAL A 168 2.45 -39.03 -1.94
N VAL A 169 2.63 -38.30 -3.04
CA VAL A 169 3.70 -37.30 -3.23
C VAL A 169 3.16 -36.16 -4.08
N GLU A 170 3.23 -34.95 -3.54
CA GLU A 170 2.80 -33.69 -4.18
C GLU A 170 4.00 -33.02 -4.87
N ALA A 171 4.32 -33.50 -6.08
CA ALA A 171 5.48 -33.06 -6.84
C ALA A 171 5.50 -31.56 -7.17
N GLN A 172 4.32 -30.92 -7.27
CA GLN A 172 4.21 -29.51 -7.64
C GLN A 172 4.84 -28.58 -6.59
N ALA A 173 4.77 -28.96 -5.30
CA ALA A 173 5.35 -28.18 -4.21
C ALA A 173 6.88 -28.02 -4.33
N LEU A 174 7.57 -28.98 -4.96
CA LEU A 174 9.03 -28.95 -5.15
C LEU A 174 9.46 -28.35 -6.50
N ARG A 175 8.64 -28.44 -7.54
CA ARG A 175 8.98 -27.98 -8.91
C ARG A 175 9.24 -26.48 -9.01
N ILE A 176 8.63 -25.66 -8.13
CA ILE A 176 8.93 -24.22 -8.08
C ILE A 176 10.38 -23.94 -7.69
N LEU A 177 11.06 -24.90 -7.04
CA LEU A 177 12.45 -24.80 -6.60
C LEU A 177 13.45 -25.27 -7.66
N ASP A 178 13.00 -25.62 -8.87
CA ASP A 178 13.88 -26.01 -9.96
C ASP A 178 14.77 -24.80 -10.38
N PRO A 179 16.09 -24.98 -10.54
CA PRO A 179 16.94 -23.91 -11.07
C PRO A 179 16.47 -23.49 -12.48
N GLY A 180 16.32 -22.17 -12.70
CA GLY A 180 15.79 -21.64 -13.97
C GLY A 180 14.27 -21.79 -14.14
N ASN A 181 13.53 -21.93 -13.04
CA ASN A 181 12.07 -21.90 -13.06
C ASN A 181 11.58 -20.47 -13.34
N ASP A 182 11.09 -20.20 -14.56
CA ASP A 182 10.60 -18.87 -14.97
C ASP A 182 9.59 -18.26 -13.96
N PRO A 183 8.60 -19.00 -13.41
CA PRO A 183 7.71 -18.47 -12.38
C PRO A 183 8.41 -17.99 -11.09
N LEU A 184 9.42 -18.72 -10.61
CA LEU A 184 10.20 -18.31 -9.45
C LEU A 184 11.05 -17.06 -9.77
N GLU A 185 11.64 -17.00 -10.96
CA GLU A 185 12.41 -15.84 -11.40
C GLU A 185 11.53 -14.58 -11.52
N ASP A 186 10.33 -14.71 -12.08
CA ASP A 186 9.34 -13.64 -12.15
C ASP A 186 8.91 -13.18 -10.76
N LEU A 187 8.62 -14.12 -9.85
CA LEU A 187 8.24 -13.82 -8.46
C LEU A 187 9.34 -13.04 -7.72
N VAL A 188 10.60 -13.47 -7.84
CA VAL A 188 11.73 -12.79 -7.21
C VAL A 188 11.99 -11.43 -7.85
N THR A 189 11.82 -11.32 -9.17
CA THR A 189 11.93 -10.06 -9.91
C THR A 189 10.89 -9.05 -9.42
N ASP A 190 9.63 -9.47 -9.30
CA ASP A 190 8.55 -8.60 -8.82
C ASP A 190 8.73 -8.22 -7.35
N PHE A 191 9.18 -9.16 -6.50
CA PHE A 191 9.57 -8.85 -5.12
C PHE A 191 10.67 -7.78 -5.08
N CYS A 192 11.71 -7.89 -5.92
CA CYS A 192 12.80 -6.91 -5.97
C CYS A 192 12.36 -5.55 -6.52
N ARG A 193 11.42 -5.53 -7.47
CA ARG A 193 10.80 -4.29 -7.99
C ARG A 193 9.99 -3.58 -6.90
N LEU A 194 9.14 -4.30 -6.18
CA LEU A 194 8.41 -3.77 -5.02
C LEU A 194 9.38 -3.24 -3.95
N HIS A 195 10.53 -3.90 -3.81
CA HIS A 195 11.59 -3.50 -2.89
C HIS A 195 12.53 -2.40 -3.44
N SER A 196 12.27 -1.84 -4.62
CA SER A 196 13.12 -0.79 -5.23
C SER A 196 12.68 0.65 -4.92
N VAL A 197 11.53 0.84 -4.27
CA VAL A 197 11.00 2.15 -3.85
C VAL A 197 11.74 2.76 -2.65
N PRO A 198 11.63 4.06 -2.35
CA PRO A 198 12.26 4.67 -1.17
C PRO A 198 11.82 4.05 0.17
N HIS A 199 12.66 4.17 1.21
CA HIS A 199 12.37 3.70 2.59
C HIS A 199 12.08 2.19 2.71
N LYS A 200 12.86 1.39 1.97
CA LYS A 200 12.79 -0.07 1.83
C LYS A 200 12.88 -0.81 3.16
N ALA A 201 12.21 -1.97 3.27
CA ALA A 201 12.46 -2.88 4.38
C ALA A 201 13.94 -3.30 4.40
N GLN A 202 14.50 -3.61 5.55
CA GLN A 202 15.83 -4.21 5.60
C GLN A 202 15.71 -5.71 5.31
N ILE A 203 16.59 -6.25 4.46
CA ILE A 203 16.63 -7.67 4.13
C ILE A 203 17.93 -8.28 4.65
N ALA A 204 17.82 -9.38 5.39
CA ALA A 204 18.94 -10.21 5.79
C ALA A 204 18.78 -11.63 5.25
N CYS A 205 19.72 -12.09 4.42
CA CYS A 205 19.74 -13.46 3.93
C CYS A 205 20.85 -14.25 4.64
N PHE A 206 20.48 -15.31 5.35
CA PHE A 206 21.40 -16.24 5.98
C PHE A 206 21.60 -17.48 5.11
N PHE A 207 22.86 -17.82 4.81
CA PHE A 207 23.21 -18.99 4.00
C PHE A 207 24.13 -19.97 4.75
N GLU A 208 24.04 -21.24 4.36
CA GLU A 208 24.75 -22.36 4.96
C GLU A 208 26.25 -22.39 4.57
N GLN A 209 27.07 -23.05 5.40
CA GLN A 209 28.49 -23.29 5.12
C GLN A 209 28.93 -24.74 5.37
N LYS A 210 27.98 -25.63 5.69
CA LYS A 210 28.22 -27.07 5.78
C LYS A 210 27.24 -27.82 4.87
N PRO A 211 27.69 -28.88 4.18
CA PRO A 211 26.83 -29.67 3.32
C PRO A 211 25.88 -30.56 4.15
N SER A 212 24.71 -30.84 3.59
CA SER A 212 23.60 -31.57 4.20
C SER A 212 23.35 -32.90 3.47
N ASN A 213 22.95 -33.95 4.20
CA ASN A 213 22.39 -35.15 3.56
C ASN A 213 20.90 -34.92 3.31
N ILE A 214 20.54 -34.47 2.12
CA ILE A 214 19.18 -34.05 1.77
C ILE A 214 18.22 -35.24 1.73
N MET A 215 18.71 -36.40 1.28
CA MET A 215 17.95 -37.64 1.22
C MET A 215 17.49 -38.15 2.59
N ALA A 216 18.01 -37.58 3.68
CA ALA A 216 17.54 -37.86 5.02
C ALA A 216 16.06 -37.52 5.22
N ILE A 217 15.52 -36.54 4.46
CA ILE A 217 14.10 -36.17 4.48
C ILE A 217 13.20 -37.35 4.13
N VAL A 218 13.64 -38.22 3.22
CA VAL A 218 12.93 -39.44 2.79
C VAL A 218 13.52 -40.69 3.45
N GLY A 219 14.23 -40.53 4.57
CA GLY A 219 14.81 -41.65 5.33
C GLY A 219 16.02 -42.33 4.67
N LYS A 220 16.61 -41.73 3.63
CA LYS A 220 17.75 -42.29 2.89
C LYS A 220 19.07 -41.58 3.24
N ASN A 221 20.18 -42.27 3.02
CA ASN A 221 21.52 -41.70 3.19
C ASN A 221 22.19 -41.51 1.83
N ALA A 222 22.72 -40.32 1.57
CA ALA A 222 23.36 -39.97 0.30
C ALA A 222 24.54 -39.02 0.49
N GLN A 223 25.22 -38.70 -0.63
CA GLN A 223 26.31 -37.75 -0.63
C GLN A 223 25.82 -36.38 -0.16
N LYS A 224 26.57 -35.77 0.76
CA LYS A 224 26.24 -34.45 1.29
C LYS A 224 26.53 -33.37 0.24
N SER A 225 25.57 -32.49 0.00
CA SER A 225 25.68 -31.33 -0.87
C SER A 225 25.21 -30.07 -0.15
N PHE A 226 25.56 -28.89 -0.68
CA PHE A 226 24.93 -27.65 -0.25
C PHE A 226 23.56 -27.57 -0.90
N VAL A 227 22.49 -27.46 -0.10
CA VAL A 227 21.12 -27.34 -0.59
C VAL A 227 20.97 -26.08 -1.43
N VAL A 228 21.49 -24.97 -0.92
CA VAL A 228 21.39 -23.67 -1.58
C VAL A 228 22.75 -22.96 -1.55
N SER A 229 23.26 -22.63 -2.73
CA SER A 229 24.48 -21.84 -2.90
C SER A 229 24.30 -20.42 -2.38
N ARG A 230 25.39 -19.66 -2.17
CA ARG A 230 25.29 -18.22 -1.78
C ARG A 230 24.53 -17.40 -2.83
N SER A 231 24.63 -17.77 -4.11
CA SER A 231 23.92 -17.10 -5.21
C SER A 231 22.42 -17.38 -5.15
N SER A 232 21.97 -18.59 -4.85
CA SER A 232 20.54 -18.87 -4.72
C SER A 232 19.97 -18.48 -3.34
N GLY A 233 20.75 -18.65 -2.27
CA GLY A 233 20.32 -18.46 -0.89
C GLY A 233 20.18 -17.00 -0.45
N CYS A 234 20.55 -16.06 -1.32
CA CYS A 234 20.57 -14.64 -1.00
C CYS A 234 20.30 -13.76 -2.22
N LEU A 235 19.41 -12.78 -2.05
CA LEU A 235 19.21 -11.67 -2.97
C LEU A 235 20.45 -10.79 -3.08
N ASP A 236 20.60 -10.04 -4.18
CA ASP A 236 21.80 -9.25 -4.43
C ASP A 236 22.03 -8.17 -3.37
N GLU A 237 23.31 -7.94 -3.03
CA GLU A 237 23.69 -7.01 -1.97
C GLU A 237 23.35 -5.58 -2.38
N SER A 238 22.76 -4.84 -1.45
CA SER A 238 22.40 -3.43 -1.63
C SER A 238 22.50 -2.71 -0.28
N GLU A 239 22.21 -1.41 -0.23
CA GLU A 239 22.15 -0.68 1.04
C GLU A 239 21.14 -1.30 2.02
N SER A 240 20.02 -1.84 1.52
CA SER A 240 18.98 -2.46 2.33
C SER A 240 19.09 -3.99 2.43
N THR A 241 19.95 -4.64 1.64
CA THR A 241 20.06 -6.12 1.58
C THR A 241 21.46 -6.59 1.97
N GLN A 242 21.55 -7.38 3.03
CA GLN A 242 22.81 -7.90 3.58
C GLN A 242 22.83 -9.44 3.63
N LYS A 243 24.00 -10.03 3.33
CA LYS A 243 24.22 -11.49 3.33
C LYS A 243 25.02 -11.94 4.54
N TYR A 244 24.57 -12.99 5.22
CA TYR A 244 25.18 -13.50 6.43
C TYR A 244 25.48 -15.00 6.32
N ARG A 245 26.73 -15.36 6.57
CA ARG A 245 27.15 -16.77 6.62
C ARG A 245 26.91 -17.39 7.99
N LEU A 246 26.43 -18.63 8.03
CA LEU A 246 26.33 -19.47 9.23
C LEU A 246 27.10 -20.78 9.03
N ALA A 247 27.93 -21.14 10.00
CA ALA A 247 28.71 -22.40 10.01
C ALA A 247 27.84 -23.62 10.36
N ARG A 248 26.76 -23.78 9.59
CA ARG A 248 25.59 -24.64 9.82
C ARG A 248 25.22 -25.34 8.51
N THR A 249 24.48 -26.43 8.62
CA THR A 249 23.81 -27.12 7.51
C THR A 249 22.44 -26.47 7.26
N HIS A 250 21.83 -26.75 6.12
CA HIS A 250 20.47 -26.28 5.81
C HIS A 250 19.44 -26.70 6.88
N PHE A 251 19.59 -27.90 7.46
CA PHE A 251 18.65 -28.44 8.46
C PHE A 251 18.79 -27.83 9.88
N ASP A 252 19.91 -27.15 10.18
CA ASP A 252 20.18 -26.64 11.53
C ASP A 252 20.49 -25.14 11.61
N MET A 253 20.45 -24.41 10.48
CA MET A 253 20.83 -23.00 10.42
C MET A 253 19.89 -22.04 11.17
N ASN A 254 18.65 -22.46 11.40
CA ASN A 254 17.61 -21.74 12.13
C ASN A 254 17.41 -22.27 13.57
N LYS A 255 18.27 -23.18 14.05
CA LYS A 255 18.13 -23.86 15.34
C LYS A 255 19.25 -23.47 16.30
N PHE A 256 18.89 -22.80 17.40
CA PHE A 256 19.82 -22.30 18.41
C PHE A 256 19.43 -22.77 19.82
N GLY A 257 20.42 -23.09 20.65
CA GLY A 257 20.17 -23.71 21.96
C GLY A 257 20.67 -22.89 23.16
N LYS A 258 21.38 -21.79 22.93
CA LYS A 258 21.90 -20.92 24.00
C LYS A 258 22.30 -19.54 23.48
N PRO A 259 22.29 -18.49 24.32
CA PRO A 259 22.53 -17.11 23.88
C PRO A 259 23.98 -16.84 23.48
N SER A 260 24.92 -17.62 24.03
CA SER A 260 26.35 -17.56 23.71
C SER A 260 26.72 -18.26 22.40
N GLU A 261 25.76 -18.89 21.71
CA GLU A 261 26.04 -19.55 20.45
C GLU A 261 26.35 -18.53 19.35
N ARG A 262 27.54 -18.62 18.73
CA ARG A 262 28.00 -17.66 17.71
C ARG A 262 27.01 -17.44 16.56
N GLY A 263 26.28 -18.47 16.14
CA GLY A 263 25.24 -18.37 15.13
C GLY A 263 24.06 -17.51 15.60
N PHE A 264 23.56 -17.79 16.81
CA PHE A 264 22.50 -17.02 17.44
C PHE A 264 22.90 -15.58 17.67
N THR A 265 24.10 -15.30 18.22
CA THR A 265 24.57 -13.93 18.46
C THR A 265 24.53 -13.09 17.17
N LYS A 266 24.86 -13.69 16.02
CA LYS A 266 24.79 -12.99 14.73
C LYS A 266 23.34 -12.71 14.32
N VAL A 267 22.45 -13.68 14.44
CA VAL A 267 21.01 -13.50 14.17
C VAL A 267 20.42 -12.44 15.09
N ALA A 268 20.69 -12.51 16.39
CA ALA A 268 20.22 -11.56 17.40
C ALA A 268 20.70 -10.13 17.11
N GLN A 269 21.96 -9.94 16.70
CA GLN A 269 22.47 -8.63 16.28
C GLN A 269 21.72 -8.05 15.08
N VAL A 270 21.42 -8.87 14.08
CA VAL A 270 20.65 -8.45 12.91
C VAL A 270 19.23 -8.07 13.29
N VAL A 271 18.54 -8.92 14.06
CA VAL A 271 17.18 -8.64 14.54
C VAL A 271 17.16 -7.34 15.35
N LYS A 272 18.10 -7.17 16.29
CA LYS A 272 18.20 -5.97 17.11
C LYS A 272 18.37 -4.71 16.24
N GLY A 273 19.26 -4.74 15.25
CA GLY A 273 19.47 -3.63 14.33
C GLY A 273 18.20 -3.27 13.54
N MET A 274 17.46 -4.26 13.06
CA MET A 274 16.19 -4.04 12.36
C MET A 274 15.11 -3.45 13.28
N VAL A 275 15.01 -3.95 14.51
CA VAL A 275 14.07 -3.45 15.54
C VAL A 275 14.38 -1.99 15.90
N GLU A 276 15.66 -1.65 16.10
CA GLU A 276 16.09 -0.28 16.42
C GLU A 276 15.87 0.69 15.25
N ALA A 277 16.03 0.24 14.00
CA ALA A 277 15.82 1.05 12.80
C ALA A 277 14.33 1.22 12.43
N ALA A 278 13.47 0.29 12.83
CA ALA A 278 12.07 0.22 12.40
C ALA A 278 11.26 1.51 12.62
N PRO A 279 11.31 2.20 13.80
CA PRO A 279 10.54 3.43 14.00
C PRO A 279 10.92 4.54 13.01
N ASN A 280 12.21 4.76 12.77
CA ASN A 280 12.68 5.79 11.84
C ASN A 280 12.34 5.42 10.40
N LEU A 281 12.42 4.14 10.03
CA LEU A 281 12.04 3.67 8.71
C LEU A 281 10.54 3.93 8.46
N LEU A 282 9.68 3.60 9.44
CA LEU A 282 8.26 3.90 9.36
C LEU A 282 8.02 5.41 9.30
N LEU A 283 8.63 6.20 10.19
CA LEU A 283 8.50 7.66 10.14
C LEU A 283 8.92 8.23 8.79
N SER A 284 9.99 7.73 8.17
CA SER A 284 10.43 8.17 6.86
C SER A 284 9.48 7.76 5.72
N ARG A 285 8.82 6.60 5.81
CA ARG A 285 7.69 6.23 4.91
C ARG A 285 6.48 7.13 5.11
N LEU A 286 6.39 7.74 6.29
CA LEU A 286 5.33 8.63 6.70
C LEU A 286 5.72 10.11 6.58
N GLU A 287 6.95 10.45 6.20
CA GLU A 287 7.32 11.84 5.93
C GLU A 287 6.80 12.21 4.54
N VAL A 288 6.01 13.27 4.49
CA VAL A 288 5.54 13.84 3.23
C VAL A 288 6.69 14.64 2.66
N ASP A 289 7.16 14.24 1.47
CA ASP A 289 8.15 15.00 0.70
C ASP A 289 7.49 16.28 0.16
N GLU A 290 7.37 17.29 1.03
CA GLU A 290 6.81 18.60 0.69
C GLU A 290 7.54 19.25 -0.50
N PRO A 291 8.89 19.22 -0.60
CA PRO A 291 9.60 19.70 -1.79
C PRO A 291 9.12 19.04 -3.09
N LYS A 292 8.89 17.73 -3.10
CA LYS A 292 8.37 17.01 -4.27
C LYS A 292 6.96 17.43 -4.64
N SER A 293 6.08 17.63 -3.64
CA SER A 293 4.72 18.16 -3.86
C SER A 293 4.77 19.55 -4.48
N ILE A 294 5.58 20.45 -3.91
CA ILE A 294 5.76 21.82 -4.41
C ILE A 294 6.30 21.80 -5.85
N ALA A 295 7.27 20.94 -6.14
CA ALA A 295 7.85 20.83 -7.47
C ALA A 295 6.82 20.31 -8.49
N ALA A 296 5.98 19.34 -8.12
CA ALA A 296 4.88 18.86 -8.97
C ALA A 296 3.85 19.97 -9.23
N VAL A 297 3.36 20.65 -8.19
CA VAL A 297 2.43 21.77 -8.33
C VAL A 297 3.00 22.87 -9.23
N ARG A 298 4.27 23.24 -9.05
CA ARG A 298 4.93 24.26 -9.88
C ARG A 298 4.93 23.88 -11.36
N ARG A 299 5.28 22.63 -11.70
CA ARG A 299 5.23 22.14 -13.09
C ARG A 299 3.81 22.17 -13.65
N LEU A 300 2.81 21.77 -12.86
CA LEU A 300 1.41 21.85 -13.29
C LEU A 300 0.95 23.29 -13.57
N VAL A 301 1.42 24.26 -12.79
CA VAL A 301 1.16 25.69 -13.03
C VAL A 301 1.78 26.14 -14.35
N GLU A 302 3.06 25.82 -14.57
CA GLU A 302 3.78 26.11 -15.83
C GLU A 302 3.03 25.57 -17.06
N VAL A 303 2.47 24.36 -16.95
CA VAL A 303 1.65 23.74 -18.00
C VAL A 303 0.32 24.47 -18.22
N THR A 304 -0.31 24.98 -17.15
CA THR A 304 -1.58 25.71 -17.28
C THR A 304 -1.44 27.15 -17.79
N ASP A 305 -0.28 27.77 -17.63
CA ASP A 305 -0.02 29.15 -18.04
C ASP A 305 0.52 29.28 -19.49
N SER A 306 0.98 28.18 -20.12
CA SER A 306 1.53 28.24 -21.47
C SER A 306 0.47 28.55 -22.55
N SER A 307 0.78 29.53 -23.41
CA SER A 307 -0.14 30.07 -24.42
C SER A 307 -0.07 29.33 -25.78
N LEU A 308 0.97 28.51 -26.00
CA LEU A 308 1.18 27.75 -27.23
C LEU A 308 0.60 26.33 -27.08
N GLU A 309 -0.24 25.88 -28.02
CA GLU A 309 -0.79 24.50 -28.01
C GLU A 309 0.30 23.43 -28.13
N GLU A 310 1.43 23.72 -28.78
CA GLU A 310 2.56 22.79 -28.97
C GLU A 310 3.43 22.62 -27.70
N GLU A 311 3.54 23.64 -26.85
CA GLU A 311 4.23 23.55 -25.54
C GLU A 311 3.36 22.90 -24.45
N ARG A 312 2.03 22.85 -24.66
CA ARG A 312 1.09 22.09 -23.81
C ARG A 312 1.17 20.58 -24.01
N HIS A 313 1.99 20.10 -24.95
CA HIS A 313 2.40 18.71 -25.11
C HIS A 313 3.72 18.41 -24.38
N GLU A 314 3.87 18.90 -23.14
CA GLU A 314 4.63 18.11 -22.19
C GLU A 314 4.05 16.69 -22.20
N SER A 315 4.90 15.64 -22.28
CA SER A 315 4.42 14.25 -22.40
C SER A 315 3.31 14.03 -21.38
N THR A 316 2.11 13.69 -21.83
CA THR A 316 0.92 13.52 -20.98
C THR A 316 1.22 12.68 -19.73
N GLU A 317 2.13 11.73 -19.85
CA GLU A 317 2.67 10.90 -18.77
C GLU A 317 3.28 11.73 -17.63
N LYS A 318 4.02 12.79 -17.94
CA LYS A 318 4.65 13.69 -16.95
C LYS A 318 3.61 14.51 -16.21
N VAL A 319 2.62 15.06 -16.91
CA VAL A 319 1.48 15.78 -16.29
C VAL A 319 0.69 14.85 -15.39
N GLN A 320 0.42 13.62 -15.82
CA GLN A 320 -0.26 12.61 -15.01
C GLN A 320 0.55 12.20 -13.77
N LYS A 321 1.87 12.05 -13.93
CA LYS A 321 2.77 11.78 -12.82
C LYS A 321 2.76 12.90 -11.80
N ASP A 322 2.75 14.15 -12.26
CA ASP A 322 2.71 15.32 -11.38
C ASP A 322 1.36 15.48 -10.67
N ILE A 323 0.24 15.24 -11.37
CA ILE A 323 -1.10 15.15 -10.76
C ILE A 323 -1.11 14.06 -9.68
N SER A 324 -0.70 12.83 -10.03
CA SER A 324 -0.68 11.69 -9.09
C SER A 324 0.18 12.01 -7.87
N THR A 325 1.38 12.58 -8.08
CA THR A 325 2.29 12.96 -7.02
C THR A 325 1.66 14.01 -6.08
N ALA A 326 1.03 15.05 -6.62
CA ALA A 326 0.39 16.08 -5.82
C ALA A 326 -0.78 15.51 -4.99
N ILE A 327 -1.61 14.66 -5.60
CA ILE A 327 -2.75 14.00 -4.95
C ILE A 327 -2.27 13.06 -3.83
N GLU A 328 -1.33 12.16 -4.13
CA GLU A 328 -0.78 11.20 -3.17
C GLU A 328 -0.21 11.90 -1.95
N LEU A 329 0.66 12.91 -2.16
CA LEU A 329 1.29 13.65 -1.06
C LEU A 329 0.26 14.46 -0.26
N ALA A 330 -0.75 15.06 -0.92
CA ALA A 330 -1.83 15.77 -0.24
C ALA A 330 -2.64 14.85 0.69
N PHE A 331 -3.04 13.68 0.21
CA PHE A 331 -3.76 12.68 1.01
C PHE A 331 -2.89 12.04 2.09
N GLN A 332 -1.62 11.77 1.79
CA GLN A 332 -0.67 11.26 2.77
C GLN A 332 -0.52 12.25 3.93
N LYS A 333 -0.37 13.55 3.64
CA LYS A 333 -0.35 14.61 4.65
C LYS A 333 -1.66 14.73 5.42
N ALA A 334 -2.80 14.65 4.71
CA ALA A 334 -4.12 14.64 5.34
C ALA A 334 -4.26 13.50 6.35
N ASN A 335 -3.72 12.34 6.01
CA ASN A 335 -3.70 11.20 6.91
C ASN A 335 -2.89 11.48 8.18
N PHE A 336 -1.76 12.18 8.09
CA PHE A 336 -0.98 12.56 9.29
C PHE A 336 -1.66 13.59 10.16
N THR A 337 -2.29 14.60 9.56
CA THR A 337 -2.94 15.67 10.31
C THR A 337 -4.26 15.22 10.93
N ARG A 338 -4.94 14.24 10.34
CA ARG A 338 -6.11 13.59 10.94
C ARG A 338 -5.68 12.65 12.08
N GLY A 339 -5.69 13.19 13.30
CA GLY A 339 -5.78 12.39 14.51
C GLY A 339 -7.11 11.64 14.61
N VAL A 340 -7.19 10.65 15.52
CA VAL A 340 -8.43 9.92 15.81
C VAL A 340 -9.41 10.89 16.46
N MET A 341 -10.44 11.31 15.72
CA MET A 341 -11.51 12.17 16.22
C MET A 341 -12.85 11.46 16.01
N THR A 342 -13.58 11.27 17.12
CA THR A 342 -14.98 10.85 17.14
C THR A 342 -15.85 12.11 17.26
N ASP A 343 -16.56 12.47 16.19
CA ASP A 343 -17.57 13.54 16.26
C ASP A 343 -18.88 13.00 16.83
N SER A 344 -19.27 13.50 18.00
CA SER A 344 -20.45 13.07 18.74
C SER A 344 -21.75 13.76 18.31
N ARG A 345 -21.76 14.61 17.26
CA ARG A 345 -22.92 15.47 16.93
C ARG A 345 -23.71 15.07 15.68
N LEU A 346 -23.17 14.24 14.78
CA LEU A 346 -23.71 14.07 13.41
C LEU A 346 -24.24 12.67 13.08
N GLY A 347 -24.22 11.72 14.02
CA GLY A 347 -24.53 10.32 13.70
C GLY A 347 -23.46 9.71 12.76
N PRO A 348 -23.63 8.46 12.30
CA PRO A 348 -22.60 7.75 11.56
C PRO A 348 -22.57 8.19 10.08
N GLN A 349 -21.80 9.22 9.75
CA GLN A 349 -21.31 9.45 8.39
C GLN A 349 -19.82 9.80 8.40
N PRO A 350 -19.00 9.23 7.49
CA PRO A 350 -17.62 9.64 7.36
C PRO A 350 -17.57 11.06 6.78
N ALA A 351 -17.02 12.01 7.53
CA ALA A 351 -16.79 13.38 7.06
C ALA A 351 -15.54 13.51 6.17
N HIS A 352 -14.79 12.41 6.01
CA HIS A 352 -13.43 12.38 5.50
C HIS A 352 -13.23 11.23 4.51
N HIS A 353 -12.30 11.38 3.57
CA HIS A 353 -11.98 10.35 2.57
C HIS A 353 -11.33 9.11 3.21
N ALA A 354 -11.81 7.92 2.84
CA ALA A 354 -11.21 6.62 3.14
C ALA A 354 -10.09 6.28 2.14
N ILE A 355 -9.34 5.20 2.38
CA ILE A 355 -8.26 4.76 1.49
C ILE A 355 -8.81 4.43 0.09
N ASP A 356 -9.90 3.68 0.02
CA ASP A 356 -10.57 3.31 -1.24
C ASP A 356 -11.00 4.53 -2.07
N ASP A 357 -11.27 5.68 -1.42
CA ASP A 357 -11.58 6.93 -2.12
C ASP A 357 -10.35 7.49 -2.83
N VAL A 358 -9.20 7.42 -2.17
CA VAL A 358 -7.92 7.85 -2.73
C VAL A 358 -7.52 6.96 -3.89
N GLU A 359 -7.68 5.65 -3.74
CA GLU A 359 -7.39 4.69 -4.81
C GLU A 359 -8.29 4.93 -6.03
N SER A 360 -9.59 5.19 -5.81
CA SER A 360 -10.52 5.55 -6.89
C SER A 360 -10.10 6.82 -7.62
N ILE A 361 -9.69 7.86 -6.88
CA ILE A 361 -9.17 9.12 -7.42
C ILE A 361 -7.93 8.89 -8.28
N LEU A 362 -6.97 8.11 -7.79
CA LEU A 362 -5.72 7.81 -8.51
C LEU A 362 -5.97 6.93 -9.73
N ALA A 363 -6.90 5.98 -9.65
CA ALA A 363 -7.31 5.15 -10.79
C ALA A 363 -7.85 6.01 -11.94
N ILE A 364 -8.67 7.03 -11.66
CA ILE A 364 -9.18 7.94 -12.69
C ILE A 364 -8.03 8.62 -13.47
N VAL A 365 -6.97 9.03 -12.76
CA VAL A 365 -5.80 9.67 -13.37
C VAL A 365 -4.97 8.68 -14.20
N ARG A 366 -4.74 7.47 -13.66
CA ARG A 366 -3.84 6.47 -14.24
C ARG A 366 -4.46 5.70 -15.42
N LEU A 367 -5.79 5.49 -15.41
CA LEU A 367 -6.48 4.74 -16.46
C LEU A 367 -6.70 5.55 -17.74
N ASN A 368 -6.81 6.87 -17.63
CA ASN A 368 -6.91 7.72 -18.80
C ASN A 368 -5.53 7.95 -19.40
N THR A 369 -5.40 7.98 -20.72
CA THR A 369 -4.15 8.32 -21.41
C THR A 369 -4.09 9.78 -21.84
N THR A 370 -5.10 10.57 -21.47
CA THR A 370 -5.25 11.99 -21.87
C THR A 370 -5.63 12.84 -20.67
N VAL A 371 -5.00 14.02 -20.56
CA VAL A 371 -5.34 15.06 -19.57
C VAL A 371 -5.78 16.32 -20.31
N LYS A 372 -6.94 16.87 -19.93
CA LYS A 372 -7.45 18.13 -20.48
C LYS A 372 -6.92 19.31 -19.65
N ILE A 373 -6.32 20.29 -20.31
CA ILE A 373 -5.78 21.49 -19.66
C ILE A 373 -6.67 22.69 -20.00
N ASN A 374 -7.17 23.39 -18.99
CA ASN A 374 -8.04 24.58 -19.10
C ASN A 374 -9.27 24.41 -20.01
N LYS A 375 -9.71 23.15 -20.23
CA LYS A 375 -10.84 22.78 -21.08
C LYS A 375 -11.70 21.76 -20.33
N ARG A 376 -12.91 22.16 -19.92
CA ARG A 376 -13.88 21.27 -19.26
C ARG A 376 -15.03 20.97 -20.21
N THR A 377 -15.30 19.68 -20.43
CA THR A 377 -16.49 19.24 -21.19
C THR A 377 -17.65 19.06 -20.21
N GLN A 378 -18.79 19.70 -20.48
CA GLN A 378 -20.00 19.42 -19.71
C GLN A 378 -20.55 18.06 -20.06
N HIS A 379 -20.84 17.26 -19.04
CA HIS A 379 -21.63 16.06 -19.18
C HIS A 379 -22.96 16.29 -18.48
N ARG A 380 -24.04 16.36 -19.26
CA ARG A 380 -25.39 16.35 -18.72
C ARG A 380 -25.72 14.91 -18.30
N PHE A 381 -25.94 14.71 -17.01
CA PHE A 381 -26.54 13.49 -16.51
C PHE A 381 -27.97 13.39 -17.05
N SER A 382 -28.22 12.55 -18.05
CA SER A 382 -29.57 12.09 -18.37
C SER A 382 -29.87 10.84 -17.55
N SER A 383 -30.17 11.05 -16.27
CA SER A 383 -30.71 9.98 -15.43
C SER A 383 -32.08 9.57 -15.99
N HIS A 384 -32.15 8.43 -16.68
CA HIS A 384 -33.41 7.74 -16.98
C HIS A 384 -33.93 6.97 -15.74
N SER A 385 -33.23 7.06 -14.61
CA SER A 385 -33.63 6.47 -13.34
C SER A 385 -34.72 7.32 -12.69
N THR A 386 -35.87 6.69 -12.45
CA THR A 386 -36.97 7.21 -11.61
C THR A 386 -36.67 7.11 -10.12
N SER A 387 -35.56 6.48 -9.71
CA SER A 387 -35.19 6.29 -8.32
C SER A 387 -34.45 7.50 -7.74
N ARG A 388 -34.75 7.83 -6.47
CA ARG A 388 -34.11 8.92 -5.72
C ARG A 388 -32.63 8.60 -5.50
N LEU A 389 -31.78 9.61 -5.64
CA LEU A 389 -30.34 9.49 -5.42
C LEU A 389 -29.98 9.87 -3.98
N VAL A 390 -29.13 9.07 -3.37
CA VAL A 390 -28.44 9.37 -2.11
C VAL A 390 -27.10 9.99 -2.46
N THR A 391 -26.80 11.15 -1.85
CA THR A 391 -25.55 11.87 -2.07
C THR A 391 -24.73 11.88 -0.80
N GLN A 392 -23.45 11.52 -0.91
CA GLN A 392 -22.45 11.63 0.14
C GLN A 392 -21.39 12.64 -0.28
N ALA A 393 -21.07 13.59 0.61
CA ALA A 393 -20.05 14.60 0.39
C ALA A 393 -18.92 14.44 1.42
N LEU A 394 -17.68 14.44 0.95
CA LEU A 394 -16.46 14.28 1.73
C LEU A 394 -15.59 15.52 1.53
N HIS A 395 -14.97 16.02 2.59
CA HIS A 395 -14.08 17.18 2.52
C HIS A 395 -12.86 17.01 3.41
N ASP A 396 -11.69 17.28 2.85
CA ASP A 396 -10.43 17.31 3.55
C ASP A 396 -9.60 18.52 3.18
N SER A 397 -8.88 19.04 4.15
CA SER A 397 -8.22 20.34 4.06
C SER A 397 -6.88 20.28 4.78
N ILE A 398 -5.79 20.63 4.10
CA ILE A 398 -4.42 20.40 4.56
C ILE A 398 -3.51 21.55 4.16
N ASP A 399 -2.82 22.13 5.13
CA ASP A 399 -1.80 23.15 4.89
C ASP A 399 -0.50 22.51 4.44
N PHE A 400 0.15 23.14 3.46
CA PHE A 400 1.49 22.83 2.95
C PHE A 400 2.37 24.08 3.04
N ALA A 401 3.71 23.94 3.04
CA ALA A 401 4.61 25.07 3.29
C ALA A 401 4.28 26.34 2.47
N ASN A 402 3.77 26.20 1.25
CA ASN A 402 3.51 27.33 0.33
C ASN A 402 2.04 27.48 -0.09
N GLY A 403 1.11 26.85 0.60
CA GLY A 403 -0.30 26.91 0.22
C GLY A 403 -1.16 25.88 0.94
N LYS A 404 -2.34 25.62 0.40
CA LYS A 404 -3.31 24.73 1.01
C LYS A 404 -3.97 23.85 -0.03
N PHE A 405 -4.12 22.57 0.29
CA PHE A 405 -4.93 21.64 -0.49
C PHE A 405 -6.33 21.49 0.13
N ASP A 406 -7.35 21.62 -0.70
CA ASP A 406 -8.74 21.31 -0.39
C ASP A 406 -9.24 20.20 -1.34
N ILE A 407 -9.66 19.08 -0.76
CA ILE A 407 -10.08 17.87 -1.47
C ILE A 407 -11.56 17.66 -1.18
N ARG A 408 -12.38 17.71 -2.22
CA ARG A 408 -13.84 17.52 -2.09
C ARG A 408 -14.30 16.41 -3.02
N THR A 409 -14.97 15.41 -2.46
CA THR A 409 -15.57 14.33 -3.26
C THR A 409 -17.06 14.26 -3.01
N THR A 410 -17.82 14.13 -4.09
CA THR A 410 -19.24 13.84 -4.08
C THR A 410 -19.47 12.48 -4.71
N LYS A 411 -20.05 11.57 -3.93
CA LYS A 411 -20.51 10.27 -4.39
C LYS A 411 -22.03 10.28 -4.48
N ARG A 412 -22.57 9.68 -5.52
CA ARG A 412 -24.01 9.46 -5.65
C ARG A 412 -24.28 7.99 -5.92
N CYS A 413 -25.24 7.44 -5.19
CA CYS A 413 -25.76 6.11 -5.38
C CYS A 413 -27.30 6.14 -5.39
N THR A 414 -27.90 5.08 -5.90
CA THR A 414 -29.34 4.84 -5.78
C THR A 414 -29.69 4.41 -4.34
N GLU A 415 -30.95 4.51 -3.93
CA GLU A 415 -31.40 3.97 -2.63
C GLU A 415 -31.12 2.46 -2.46
N ALA A 416 -30.98 1.71 -3.55
CA ALA A 416 -30.59 0.31 -3.56
C ALA A 416 -29.06 0.09 -3.43
N GLY A 417 -28.28 1.14 -3.18
CA GLY A 417 -26.83 1.06 -2.98
C GLY A 417 -25.99 0.96 -4.25
N ARG A 418 -26.58 1.06 -5.45
CA ARG A 418 -25.81 1.06 -6.71
C ARG A 418 -25.17 2.42 -6.96
N ASP A 419 -23.87 2.46 -7.25
CA ASP A 419 -23.15 3.67 -7.60
C ASP A 419 -23.65 4.27 -8.92
N VAL A 420 -23.67 5.60 -8.96
CA VAL A 420 -24.13 6.39 -10.11
C VAL A 420 -23.04 7.35 -10.56
N SER A 421 -22.37 8.01 -9.62
CA SER A 421 -21.29 8.95 -9.96
C SER A 421 -20.30 9.13 -8.82
N PHE A 422 -19.03 9.27 -9.18
CA PHE A 422 -17.95 9.66 -8.30
C PHE A 422 -17.27 10.90 -8.88
N MET A 423 -17.31 12.01 -8.17
CA MET A 423 -16.70 13.26 -8.60
C MET A 423 -15.81 13.81 -7.49
N SER A 424 -14.52 13.95 -7.78
CA SER A 424 -13.55 14.55 -6.87
C SER A 424 -12.96 15.82 -7.49
N VAL A 425 -12.84 16.86 -6.68
CA VAL A 425 -12.21 18.14 -7.02
C VAL A 425 -11.14 18.42 -6.00
N ILE A 426 -9.89 18.48 -6.46
CA ILE A 426 -8.73 18.75 -5.63
C ILE A 426 -8.20 20.13 -6.00
N THR A 427 -8.16 21.03 -5.02
CA THR A 427 -7.79 22.44 -5.22
C THR A 427 -6.53 22.75 -4.43
N PHE A 428 -5.51 23.28 -5.10
CA PHE A 428 -4.38 23.91 -4.44
C PHE A 428 -4.53 25.43 -4.51
N THR A 429 -4.43 26.09 -3.35
CA THR A 429 -4.43 27.55 -3.23
C THR A 429 -3.06 28.00 -2.72
N ALA A 430 -2.36 28.84 -3.50
CA ALA A 430 -1.03 29.32 -3.12
C ALA A 430 -1.11 30.44 -2.06
N ASN A 431 -0.13 30.49 -1.15
CA ASN A 431 0.05 31.62 -0.24
C ASN A 431 0.66 32.82 -0.98
N GLU A 432 0.28 34.04 -0.59
CA GLU A 432 0.71 35.31 -1.21
C GLU A 432 2.24 35.52 -1.31
N SER A 433 3.02 34.84 -0.47
CA SER A 433 4.43 35.14 -0.25
C SER A 433 5.39 34.69 -1.35
N GLN A 434 4.98 33.84 -2.31
CA GLN A 434 5.90 33.31 -3.34
C GLN A 434 5.37 33.35 -4.78
N TYR A 435 4.06 33.52 -5.00
CA TYR A 435 3.45 33.54 -6.33
C TYR A 435 2.43 34.68 -6.42
N LYS A 436 2.14 35.21 -7.62
CA LYS A 436 0.87 35.94 -7.82
C LYS A 436 -0.23 34.98 -7.37
N GLN A 437 -1.16 35.41 -6.51
CA GLN A 437 -2.22 34.54 -5.98
C GLN A 437 -2.84 33.74 -7.12
N PHE A 438 -2.76 32.41 -7.06
CA PHE A 438 -3.31 31.50 -8.06
C PHE A 438 -3.98 30.33 -7.35
N MET A 439 -4.93 29.71 -8.06
CA MET A 439 -5.48 28.43 -7.66
C MET A 439 -5.37 27.43 -8.80
N LEU A 440 -5.13 26.18 -8.45
CA LEU A 440 -5.08 25.06 -9.39
C LEU A 440 -6.14 24.04 -8.99
N SER A 441 -7.07 23.71 -9.89
CA SER A 441 -8.08 22.70 -9.62
C SER A 441 -7.93 21.50 -10.55
N MET A 442 -8.06 20.31 -9.96
CA MET A 442 -8.06 19.02 -10.66
C MET A 442 -9.44 18.41 -10.52
N HIS A 443 -10.12 18.20 -11.65
CA HIS A 443 -11.45 17.62 -11.73
C HIS A 443 -11.36 16.18 -12.22
N LEU A 444 -11.89 15.26 -11.41
CA LEU A 444 -11.84 13.82 -11.62
C LEU A 444 -13.27 13.29 -11.55
N VAL A 445 -13.71 12.63 -12.62
CA VAL A 445 -15.11 12.23 -12.76
C VAL A 445 -15.20 10.82 -13.33
N GLN A 446 -15.95 9.99 -12.63
CA GLN A 446 -16.37 8.67 -13.08
C GLN A 446 -17.90 8.57 -13.00
N ILE A 447 -18.50 8.05 -14.06
CA ILE A 447 -19.93 7.85 -14.19
C ILE A 447 -20.20 6.36 -14.32
N HIS A 448 -21.09 5.82 -13.49
CA HIS A 448 -21.44 4.41 -13.49
C HIS A 448 -22.72 4.21 -14.31
N GLY A 449 -22.61 3.46 -15.40
CA GLY A 449 -23.70 3.09 -16.29
C GLY A 449 -24.11 1.64 -16.13
N ILE A 450 -25.14 1.25 -16.88
CA ILE A 450 -25.70 -0.13 -16.85
C ILE A 450 -24.71 -1.14 -17.46
N ASP A 451 -23.90 -0.70 -18.43
CA ASP A 451 -22.95 -1.51 -19.19
C ASP A 451 -21.47 -1.30 -18.77
N GLY A 452 -21.23 -0.68 -17.60
CA GLY A 452 -19.89 -0.40 -17.08
C GLY A 452 -19.68 1.05 -16.64
N SER A 453 -18.45 1.40 -16.27
CA SER A 453 -18.08 2.75 -15.82
C SER A 453 -17.41 3.56 -16.92
N ASN A 454 -17.88 4.78 -17.12
CA ASN A 454 -17.26 5.78 -17.99
C ASN A 454 -16.40 6.70 -17.14
N VAL A 455 -15.08 6.54 -17.26
CA VAL A 455 -14.11 7.44 -16.65
C VAL A 455 -13.84 8.58 -17.62
N LEU A 456 -14.06 9.82 -17.18
CA LEU A 456 -13.78 10.99 -18.02
C LEU A 456 -12.30 11.37 -17.91
N SER A 457 -11.74 11.92 -18.99
CA SER A 457 -10.37 12.46 -18.98
C SER A 457 -10.21 13.45 -17.82
N PRO A 458 -9.19 13.28 -16.96
CA PRO A 458 -8.85 14.25 -15.92
C PRO A 458 -8.73 15.65 -16.52
N CYS A 459 -9.26 16.64 -15.82
CA CYS A 459 -9.17 18.03 -16.23
C CYS A 459 -8.41 18.84 -15.18
N ILE A 460 -7.39 19.59 -15.60
CA ILE A 460 -6.68 20.53 -14.75
C ILE A 460 -6.94 21.95 -15.22
N ILE A 461 -7.25 22.84 -14.29
CA ILE A 461 -7.60 24.24 -14.56
C ILE A 461 -6.76 25.16 -13.68
N GLY A 462 -6.04 26.08 -14.32
CA GLY A 462 -5.38 27.20 -13.66
C GLY A 462 -6.32 28.39 -13.53
N HIS A 463 -6.46 28.92 -12.33
CA HIS A 463 -7.29 30.08 -12.01
C HIS A 463 -6.39 31.30 -11.72
N ALA A 464 -6.58 32.39 -12.45
CA ALA A 464 -6.02 33.68 -12.00
C ALA A 464 -6.91 34.26 -10.91
N ILE A 465 -6.26 34.78 -9.88
CA ILE A 465 -6.89 35.72 -8.96
C ILE A 465 -6.73 37.11 -9.55
N ILE A 466 -7.85 37.74 -9.86
CA ILE A 466 -7.93 39.07 -10.47
C ILE A 466 -8.39 40.10 -9.42
N PRO A 467 -7.90 41.35 -9.49
CA PRO A 467 -8.38 42.44 -8.65
C PRO A 467 -9.89 42.68 -8.78
N ASP A 468 -10.56 43.10 -7.71
CA ASP A 468 -12.01 43.34 -7.69
C ASP A 468 -12.48 44.48 -8.62
N ASP A 469 -11.56 45.34 -9.06
CA ASP A 469 -11.77 46.40 -10.04
C ASP A 469 -11.51 45.96 -11.49
N ALA A 470 -11.18 44.69 -11.72
CA ALA A 470 -10.92 44.14 -13.04
C ALA A 470 -12.09 44.37 -14.01
N PRO A 471 -11.82 44.66 -15.30
CA PRO A 471 -12.85 44.94 -16.30
C PRO A 471 -13.92 43.86 -16.43
N ILE A 472 -13.56 42.58 -16.27
CA ILE A 472 -14.49 41.46 -16.40
C ILE A 472 -15.49 41.42 -15.24
N LEU A 473 -15.05 41.71 -14.00
CA LEU A 473 -15.93 41.79 -12.84
C LEU A 473 -16.83 43.03 -12.93
N LYS A 474 -16.29 44.14 -13.44
CA LYS A 474 -17.07 45.34 -13.73
C LYS A 474 -18.15 45.08 -14.78
N ALA A 475 -17.83 44.36 -15.85
CA ALA A 475 -18.80 44.00 -16.88
C ALA A 475 -19.97 43.18 -16.30
N ILE A 476 -19.71 42.28 -15.33
CA ILE A 476 -20.76 41.55 -14.62
C ILE A 476 -21.61 42.50 -13.77
N ARG A 477 -21.00 43.38 -12.96
CA ARG A 477 -21.73 44.36 -12.13
C ARG A 477 -22.62 45.31 -12.95
N ASP A 478 -22.15 45.70 -14.12
CA ASP A 478 -22.83 46.63 -15.03
C ASP A 478 -23.82 45.91 -15.99
N SER A 479 -24.07 44.60 -15.80
CA SER A 479 -24.93 43.77 -16.65
C SER A 479 -24.55 43.80 -18.15
N ASN A 480 -23.29 44.06 -18.49
CA ASN A 480 -22.82 44.29 -19.85
C ASN A 480 -22.25 43.02 -20.49
N LEU A 481 -23.14 42.15 -20.99
CA LEU A 481 -22.75 40.88 -21.63
C LEU A 481 -21.88 41.06 -22.89
N GLY A 482 -22.05 42.17 -23.62
CA GLY A 482 -21.27 42.44 -24.83
C GLY A 482 -19.80 42.67 -24.51
N GLU A 483 -19.53 43.55 -23.54
CA GLU A 483 -18.17 43.79 -23.06
C GLU A 483 -17.57 42.56 -22.39
N PHE A 484 -18.37 41.83 -21.60
CA PHE A 484 -17.96 40.58 -20.98
C PHE A 484 -17.43 39.57 -22.02
N LYS A 485 -18.19 39.33 -23.11
CA LYS A 485 -17.76 38.42 -24.18
C LYS A 485 -16.53 38.94 -24.93
N ARG A 486 -16.46 40.25 -25.21
CA ARG A 486 -15.32 40.88 -25.88
C ARG A 486 -14.02 40.69 -25.10
N LEU A 487 -14.07 40.82 -23.77
CA LEU A 487 -12.92 40.60 -22.90
C LEU A 487 -12.41 39.16 -22.95
N LEU A 488 -13.32 38.17 -23.03
CA LEU A 488 -12.96 36.76 -23.19
C LEU A 488 -12.38 36.46 -24.58
N GLU A 489 -13.05 36.94 -25.64
CA GLU A 489 -12.66 36.71 -27.05
C GLU A 489 -11.28 37.30 -27.37
N ASN A 490 -10.97 38.47 -26.79
CA ASN A 490 -9.67 39.12 -26.96
C ASN A 490 -8.59 38.59 -26.02
N GLY A 491 -8.88 37.57 -25.19
CA GLY A 491 -7.95 37.01 -24.21
C GLY A 491 -7.56 37.95 -23.07
N GLN A 492 -8.33 39.02 -22.85
CA GLN A 492 -8.11 39.98 -21.75
C GLN A 492 -8.63 39.46 -20.40
N ALA A 493 -9.49 38.43 -20.44
CA ALA A 493 -9.99 37.70 -19.29
C ALA A 493 -10.20 36.22 -19.65
N ARG A 494 -10.32 35.35 -18.65
CA ARG A 494 -10.63 33.93 -18.81
C ARG A 494 -11.94 33.60 -18.08
N VAL A 495 -12.67 32.62 -18.62
CA VAL A 495 -13.90 32.11 -17.99
C VAL A 495 -13.65 31.50 -16.60
N TRP A 496 -12.39 31.15 -16.30
CA TRP A 496 -11.95 30.53 -15.05
C TRP A 496 -11.35 31.51 -14.04
N ASP A 497 -11.33 32.82 -14.35
CA ASP A 497 -10.81 33.85 -13.45
C ASP A 497 -11.64 33.91 -12.16
N ARG A 498 -11.00 34.33 -11.08
CA ARG A 498 -11.58 34.40 -9.74
C ARG A 498 -11.28 35.76 -9.10
N ASP A 499 -12.20 36.27 -8.32
CA ASP A 499 -11.99 37.53 -7.59
C ASP A 499 -10.95 37.41 -6.47
N SER A 500 -10.68 38.50 -5.75
CA SER A 500 -9.68 38.56 -4.69
C SER A 500 -9.91 37.59 -3.52
N GLU A 501 -11.13 37.06 -3.38
CA GLU A 501 -11.52 36.09 -2.36
C GLU A 501 -11.60 34.66 -2.93
N GLY A 502 -11.20 34.45 -4.19
CA GLY A 502 -11.22 33.16 -4.85
C GLY A 502 -12.60 32.72 -5.35
N ARG A 503 -13.58 33.62 -5.48
CA ARG A 503 -14.91 33.31 -6.02
C ARG A 503 -14.89 33.36 -7.55
N GLY A 504 -15.52 32.39 -8.20
CA GLY A 504 -15.59 32.30 -9.66
C GLY A 504 -16.59 33.30 -10.27
N LEU A 505 -16.42 33.59 -11.55
CA LEU A 505 -17.30 34.50 -12.31
C LEU A 505 -18.77 34.09 -12.25
N LEU A 506 -19.08 32.78 -12.19
CA LEU A 506 -20.46 32.29 -12.11
C LEU A 506 -21.14 32.66 -10.79
N ASN A 507 -20.44 32.47 -9.68
CA ASN A 507 -20.95 32.84 -8.36
C ASN A 507 -21.13 34.35 -8.24
N PHE A 508 -20.20 35.12 -8.81
CA PHE A 508 -20.32 36.57 -8.91
C PHE A 508 -21.54 36.99 -9.75
N ALA A 509 -21.78 36.39 -10.91
CA ALA A 509 -22.97 36.65 -11.74
C ALA A 509 -24.28 36.29 -11.03
N ILE A 510 -24.31 35.19 -10.26
CA ILE A 510 -25.48 34.80 -9.46
C ILE A 510 -25.76 35.83 -8.37
N TYR A 511 -24.72 36.30 -7.67
CA TYR A 511 -24.85 37.29 -6.60
C TYR A 511 -25.43 38.62 -7.09
N TYR A 512 -25.00 39.10 -8.26
CA TYR A 512 -25.56 40.30 -8.88
C TYR A 512 -26.84 40.07 -9.68
N VAL A 513 -27.39 38.84 -9.66
CA VAL A 513 -28.66 38.47 -10.30
C VAL A 513 -28.64 38.69 -11.83
N GLU A 514 -27.58 38.20 -12.47
CA GLU A 514 -27.35 38.33 -13.92
C GLU A 514 -27.63 37.01 -14.69
N PRO A 515 -28.91 36.68 -15.00
CA PRO A 515 -29.29 35.36 -15.51
C PRO A 515 -28.65 35.03 -16.86
N ARG A 516 -28.56 36.00 -17.78
CA ARG A 516 -27.94 35.79 -19.10
C ARG A 516 -26.44 35.52 -19.00
N MET A 517 -25.76 36.11 -18.02
CA MET A 517 -24.34 35.84 -17.78
C MET A 517 -24.16 34.47 -17.15
N ALA A 518 -25.00 34.13 -16.16
CA ALA A 518 -24.99 32.82 -15.54
C ALA A 518 -25.23 31.71 -16.59
N GLU A 519 -26.22 31.85 -17.46
CA GLU A 519 -26.48 30.91 -18.57
C GLU A 519 -25.28 30.76 -19.50
N TYR A 520 -24.65 31.87 -19.87
CA TYR A 520 -23.45 31.84 -20.72
C TYR A 520 -22.29 31.12 -20.03
N LEU A 521 -22.00 31.46 -18.78
CA LEU A 521 -20.92 30.85 -17.98
C LEU A 521 -21.16 29.36 -17.74
N ILE A 522 -22.41 28.96 -17.47
CA ILE A 522 -22.79 27.56 -17.39
C ILE A 522 -22.54 26.88 -18.74
N ALA A 523 -22.92 27.48 -19.87
CA ALA A 523 -22.64 26.93 -21.19
C ALA A 523 -21.13 26.80 -21.49
N GLN A 524 -20.28 27.65 -20.90
CA GLN A 524 -18.82 27.55 -20.97
C GLN A 524 -18.23 26.44 -20.07
N GLY A 525 -19.06 25.73 -19.31
CA GLY A 525 -18.63 24.58 -18.51
C GLY A 525 -18.31 24.86 -17.06
N LEU A 526 -18.67 26.02 -16.52
CA LEU A 526 -18.50 26.32 -15.10
C LEU A 526 -19.41 25.42 -14.22
N ASP A 527 -18.91 25.07 -13.04
CA ASP A 527 -19.60 24.17 -12.11
C ASP A 527 -20.67 24.89 -11.30
N VAL A 528 -21.93 24.51 -11.50
CA VAL A 528 -23.06 25.04 -10.71
C VAL A 528 -23.06 24.55 -9.27
N ASN A 529 -22.33 23.47 -8.95
CA ASN A 529 -22.23 22.92 -7.61
C ASN A 529 -20.93 23.32 -6.90
N SER A 530 -20.19 24.29 -7.45
CA SER A 530 -18.99 24.81 -6.80
C SER A 530 -19.36 25.41 -5.43
N VAL A 531 -18.68 24.95 -4.38
CA VAL A 531 -18.83 25.49 -3.03
C VAL A 531 -17.74 26.53 -2.81
N GLU A 532 -18.14 27.80 -2.78
CA GLU A 532 -17.25 28.95 -2.68
C GLU A 532 -17.59 29.80 -1.45
N ILE A 533 -16.71 30.74 -1.11
CA ILE A 533 -16.92 31.65 0.02
C ILE A 533 -18.17 32.50 -0.25
N PRO A 534 -19.18 32.51 0.65
CA PRO A 534 -20.37 33.33 0.46
C PRO A 534 -20.01 34.82 0.49
N PHE A 535 -20.73 35.63 -0.28
CA PHE A 535 -20.71 37.08 -0.10
C PHE A 535 -21.26 37.43 1.30
N GLY A 536 -20.58 38.32 2.03
CA GLY A 536 -20.99 38.73 3.37
C GLY A 536 -22.45 39.22 3.41
N ARG A 537 -23.18 38.89 4.48
CA ARG A 537 -24.58 39.29 4.66
C ARG A 537 -24.74 40.81 4.71
N SER A 538 -25.01 41.42 3.56
CA SER A 538 -25.74 42.68 3.46
C SER A 538 -26.75 42.58 2.32
N SER A 539 -28.03 42.55 2.69
CA SER A 539 -29.25 42.49 1.88
C SER A 539 -29.49 41.20 1.08
N SER A 540 -29.95 40.17 1.77
CA SER A 540 -30.84 39.18 1.17
C SER A 540 -32.12 39.88 0.67
N ARG A 541 -32.23 40.13 -0.63
CA ARG A 541 -33.56 40.19 -1.26
C ARG A 541 -34.03 38.75 -1.41
N GLN A 542 -34.83 38.33 -0.44
CA GLN A 542 -35.56 37.08 -0.43
C GLN A 542 -36.46 37.05 -1.68
N PHE A 543 -36.38 36.00 -2.49
CA PHE A 543 -37.37 35.74 -3.54
C PHE A 543 -38.06 34.42 -3.24
N ASP A 544 -39.38 34.51 -3.05
CA ASP A 544 -40.32 33.40 -3.22
C ASP A 544 -40.38 33.05 -4.70
N ILE A 545 -40.27 31.75 -5.00
CA ILE A 545 -40.48 31.18 -6.32
C ILE A 545 -41.95 30.74 -6.38
N THR A 546 -42.74 31.39 -7.23
CA THR A 546 -43.96 30.83 -7.83
C THR A 546 -43.77 30.69 -9.33
#